data_AF-A0A7S0C597-F1
#
_entry.id   AF-A0A7S0C597-F1
#
_cell.length_a   1.000
_cell.length_b   1.000
_cell.length_c   1.000
_cell.angle_alpha   90.00
_cell.angle_beta   90.00
_cell.angle_gamma   90.00
#
_symmetry.space_group_name_H-M   'P 1'
#
loop_
_entity.id
_entity.type
_entity.pdbx_description
1 polymer ?
#
loop_
_entity_poly.entity_id
_entity_poly.type
_entity_poly.pdbx_seq_one_letter_code
_entity_poly.pdbx_strand_id
1 'polypeptide(L)'
;MDGEAVQLILSNSKNAEADGKLGVGKLFDNEMEWGGWEFITSTVVPSEKAVLVELVDDNFLKLVDEELVLDVSNWNIAPFSTVNFVGGTDPVAYPTYAAGGGRDWVVNEDGTIAARNDPNLVLGRGMAPMVLLPKGSPRQLVFENMDLLAAGKTAPLTLSSPREGMGVGKKGQVKMYECIPYIESGLRPSEHAISVRFEDGNFLMLDGMDFAFDVSFWKPVEGNTVNFVSTSG
;
A
#
# COMPACT_ATOMS: atom_id res chain seq x y z
N MET A 1 31.45 1.28 0.85
CA MET A 1 31.73 2.00 2.12
C MET A 1 30.45 1.90 2.90
N ASP A 2 30.47 1.25 4.05
CA ASP A 2 29.26 1.10 4.86
C ASP A 2 28.93 2.46 5.48
N GLY A 3 27.72 2.96 5.22
CA GLY A 3 27.23 4.23 5.75
C GLY A 3 26.97 4.16 7.26
N GLU A 4 26.89 5.32 7.92
CA GLU A 4 26.46 5.40 9.32
C GLU A 4 24.99 4.94 9.46
N ALA A 5 24.71 4.17 10.52
CA ALA A 5 23.36 3.75 10.85
C ALA A 5 22.45 4.96 11.14
N VAL A 6 21.32 5.03 10.44
CA VAL A 6 20.33 6.10 10.60
C VAL A 6 18.93 5.55 10.81
N GLN A 7 18.12 6.26 11.61
CA GLN A 7 16.69 5.95 11.71
C GLN A 7 15.92 6.56 10.55
N LEU A 8 15.02 5.77 9.95
CA LEU A 8 14.10 6.27 8.91
C LEU A 8 12.92 7.02 9.55
N ILE A 9 13.15 8.28 9.90
CA ILE A 9 12.17 9.14 10.56
C ILE A 9 11.51 10.12 9.59
N LEU A 10 10.18 10.27 9.71
CA LEU A 10 9.38 11.14 8.85
C LEU A 10 9.43 12.59 9.38
N SER A 11 9.92 13.52 8.57
CA SER A 11 10.13 14.93 8.94
C SER A 11 8.85 15.79 8.91
N ASN A 12 7.86 15.45 8.07
CA ASN A 12 6.68 16.28 7.80
C ASN A 12 5.35 15.54 8.03
N SER A 13 5.15 14.96 9.22
CA SER A 13 3.78 14.54 9.57
C SER A 13 2.93 15.78 9.89
N LYS A 14 2.20 16.31 8.91
CA LYS A 14 1.14 17.33 9.15
C LYS A 14 0.03 16.83 10.11
N ASN A 15 0.06 15.53 10.45
CA ASN A 15 -0.78 14.88 11.46
C ASN A 15 -0.04 14.65 12.81
N ALA A 16 1.14 15.24 13.01
CA ALA A 16 1.99 15.05 14.20
C ALA A 16 1.27 15.37 15.53
N GLU A 17 0.27 16.25 15.50
CA GLU A 17 -0.38 16.72 16.72
C GLU A 17 -1.23 15.65 17.42
N ALA A 18 -1.60 14.55 16.74
CA ALA A 18 -2.35 13.45 17.35
C ALA A 18 -1.53 12.16 17.56
N ASP A 19 -0.52 11.88 16.72
CA ASP A 19 0.12 10.55 16.64
C ASP A 19 1.62 10.53 17.03
N GLY A 20 2.20 11.66 17.43
CA GLY A 20 3.63 11.74 17.74
C GLY A 20 4.53 11.70 16.49
N LYS A 21 5.85 11.67 16.70
CA LYS A 21 6.84 11.55 15.61
C LYS A 21 6.78 10.11 15.06
N LEU A 22 6.77 9.95 13.74
CA LEU A 22 6.57 8.65 13.08
C LEU A 22 7.82 8.26 12.26
N GLY A 23 8.01 6.97 12.03
CA GLY A 23 9.09 6.41 11.22
C GLY A 23 8.68 5.15 10.46
N VAL A 24 9.60 4.58 9.69
CA VAL A 24 9.43 3.27 9.03
C VAL A 24 9.83 2.17 10.01
N GLY A 25 9.01 1.13 10.11
CA GLY A 25 9.26 -0.02 10.96
C GLY A 25 8.77 -1.32 10.34
N LYS A 26 8.71 -2.36 11.15
CA LYS A 26 8.22 -3.68 10.77
C LYS A 26 6.75 -3.84 11.13
N LEU A 27 5.97 -4.44 10.24
CA LEU A 27 4.56 -4.77 10.49
C LEU A 27 4.44 -5.90 11.52
N PHE A 28 5.35 -6.86 11.46
CA PHE A 28 5.48 -7.97 12.40
C PHE A 28 6.96 -8.20 12.69
N ASP A 29 7.28 -8.71 13.88
CA ASP A 29 8.67 -8.98 14.26
C ASP A 29 9.20 -10.28 13.64
N ASN A 30 8.32 -11.18 13.21
CA ASN A 30 8.70 -12.46 12.60
C ASN A 30 8.92 -12.32 11.09
N GLU A 31 9.97 -12.99 10.61
CA GLU A 31 10.21 -13.20 9.19
C GLU A 31 9.22 -14.22 8.61
N MET A 32 8.81 -13.97 7.37
CA MET A 32 7.98 -14.86 6.57
C MET A 32 8.82 -15.41 5.42
N GLU A 33 8.59 -16.67 5.04
CA GLU A 33 9.30 -17.28 3.91
C GLU A 33 8.41 -17.39 2.67
N TRP A 34 8.96 -17.02 1.52
CA TRP A 34 8.31 -17.26 0.23
C TRP A 34 9.34 -17.49 -0.89
N GLY A 35 9.35 -18.70 -1.45
CA GLY A 35 10.14 -19.01 -2.65
C GLY A 35 11.65 -18.84 -2.49
N GLY A 36 12.20 -19.12 -1.29
CA GLY A 36 13.61 -18.96 -0.95
C GLY A 36 14.02 -17.57 -0.46
N TRP A 37 13.05 -16.66 -0.32
CA TRP A 37 13.24 -15.36 0.31
C TRP A 37 12.61 -15.32 1.70
N GLU A 38 13.33 -14.74 2.64
CA GLU A 38 12.80 -14.27 3.91
C GLU A 38 12.38 -12.81 3.75
N PHE A 39 11.23 -12.44 4.33
CA PHE A 39 10.76 -11.07 4.27
C PHE A 39 9.97 -10.64 5.51
N ILE A 40 10.02 -9.33 5.77
CA ILE A 40 9.19 -8.64 6.75
C ILE A 40 8.50 -7.48 6.05
N THR A 41 7.17 -7.44 6.10
CA THR A 41 6.42 -6.30 5.55
C THR A 41 6.74 -5.04 6.35
N SER A 42 7.11 -3.96 5.65
CA SER A 42 7.35 -2.67 6.31
C SER A 42 6.02 -1.97 6.64
N THR A 43 6.04 -1.07 7.62
CA THR A 43 4.90 -0.23 7.98
C THR A 43 5.35 1.10 8.55
N VAL A 44 4.40 2.01 8.80
CA VAL A 44 4.63 3.22 9.59
C VAL A 44 4.42 2.91 11.07
N VAL A 45 5.37 3.31 11.89
CA VAL A 45 5.37 3.10 13.35
C VAL A 45 5.66 4.41 14.09
N PRO A 46 5.38 4.49 15.40
CA PRO A 46 5.98 5.51 16.26
C PRO A 46 7.51 5.55 16.11
N SER A 47 8.11 6.75 16.11
CA SER A 47 9.53 6.94 15.81
C SER A 47 10.48 6.16 16.71
N GLU A 48 10.09 5.90 17.95
CA GLU A 48 10.84 5.10 18.92
C GLU A 48 10.90 3.61 18.56
N LYS A 49 10.05 3.16 17.64
CA LYS A 49 10.04 1.80 17.06
C LYS A 49 10.57 1.78 15.62
N ALA A 50 11.03 2.90 15.09
CA ALA A 50 11.54 2.96 13.73
C ALA A 50 12.81 2.12 13.61
N VAL A 51 12.97 1.44 12.47
CA VAL A 51 14.16 0.65 12.21
C VAL A 51 15.38 1.54 12.01
N LEU A 52 16.54 0.98 12.37
CA LEU A 52 17.84 1.51 11.98
C LEU A 52 18.26 0.86 10.66
N VAL A 53 18.69 1.68 9.72
CA VAL A 53 19.24 1.22 8.44
C VAL A 53 20.60 1.82 8.16
N GLU A 54 21.40 1.08 7.40
CA GLU A 54 22.65 1.53 6.80
C GLU A 54 22.49 1.57 5.28
N LEU A 55 23.03 2.62 4.66
CA LEU A 55 23.19 2.63 3.21
C LEU A 55 24.47 1.88 2.87
N VAL A 56 24.31 0.70 2.28
CA VAL A 56 25.40 -0.17 1.84
C VAL A 56 25.63 0.02 0.35
N ASP A 57 26.90 0.17 -0.03
CA ASP A 57 27.35 0.32 -1.42
C ASP A 57 26.62 1.43 -2.21
N ASP A 58 26.26 2.52 -1.52
CA ASP A 58 25.51 3.65 -2.07
C ASP A 58 24.21 3.24 -2.79
N ASN A 59 23.61 2.08 -2.42
CA ASN A 59 22.49 1.50 -3.13
C ASN A 59 21.43 0.85 -2.22
N PHE A 60 21.86 0.04 -1.24
CA PHE A 60 20.96 -0.82 -0.47
C PHE A 60 20.68 -0.24 0.90
N LEU A 61 19.41 -0.12 1.28
CA LEU A 61 19.02 0.22 2.65
C LEU A 61 18.91 -1.07 3.47
N LYS A 62 19.99 -1.43 4.17
CA LYS A 62 20.10 -2.65 4.97
C LYS A 62 19.67 -2.38 6.41
N LEU A 63 18.94 -3.31 7.04
CA LEU A 63 18.74 -3.28 8.50
C LEU A 63 20.08 -3.51 9.22
N VAL A 64 20.36 -2.75 10.28
CA VAL A 64 21.67 -2.80 10.99
C VAL A 64 21.99 -4.17 11.58
N ASP A 65 20.99 -4.88 12.11
CA ASP A 65 21.18 -6.14 12.83
C ASP A 65 20.70 -7.38 12.06
N GLU A 66 20.34 -7.22 10.79
CA GLU A 66 19.72 -8.27 9.97
C GLU A 66 20.28 -8.27 8.55
N GLU A 67 20.30 -9.42 7.90
CA GLU A 67 20.70 -9.56 6.49
C GLU A 67 19.52 -9.29 5.54
N LEU A 68 18.68 -8.31 5.90
CA LEU A 68 17.54 -7.87 5.13
C LEU A 68 17.75 -6.44 4.59
N VAL A 69 17.40 -6.23 3.32
CA VAL A 69 17.41 -4.92 2.67
C VAL A 69 16.01 -4.51 2.25
N LEU A 70 15.74 -3.21 2.18
CA LEU A 70 14.45 -2.71 1.69
C LEU A 70 14.30 -3.07 0.20
N ASP A 71 13.15 -3.64 -0.19
CA ASP A 71 12.83 -4.07 -1.55
C ASP A 71 11.40 -3.72 -1.92
N VAL A 72 11.21 -3.27 -3.16
CA VAL A 72 9.90 -3.21 -3.81
C VAL A 72 9.42 -4.63 -4.11
N SER A 73 8.25 -4.99 -3.56
CA SER A 73 7.69 -6.35 -3.69
C SER A 73 7.71 -6.85 -5.13
N ASN A 74 8.32 -8.03 -5.34
CA ASN A 74 8.43 -8.69 -6.65
C ASN A 74 9.04 -7.80 -7.75
N TRP A 75 9.81 -6.79 -7.37
CA TRP A 75 10.40 -5.78 -8.26
C TRP A 75 9.38 -5.07 -9.15
N ASN A 76 8.12 -5.02 -8.72
CA ASN A 76 7.07 -4.29 -9.41
C ASN A 76 7.17 -2.80 -9.07
N ILE A 77 8.07 -2.09 -9.75
CA ILE A 77 8.30 -0.65 -9.54
C ILE A 77 7.13 0.14 -10.15
N ALA A 78 6.10 0.35 -9.33
CA ALA A 78 4.88 1.07 -9.69
C ALA A 78 4.30 1.79 -8.47
N PRO A 79 3.48 2.85 -8.66
CA PRO A 79 2.79 3.53 -7.55
C PRO A 79 2.03 2.57 -6.65
N PHE A 80 2.16 2.79 -5.33
CA PHE A 80 1.50 2.00 -4.27
C PHE A 80 1.95 0.54 -4.13
N SER A 81 3.03 0.15 -4.80
CA SER A 81 3.67 -1.14 -4.56
C SER A 81 4.18 -1.22 -3.12
N THR A 82 3.97 -2.37 -2.49
CA THR A 82 4.43 -2.61 -1.12
C THR A 82 5.95 -2.71 -1.12
N VAL A 83 6.58 -2.17 -0.08
CA VAL A 83 8.01 -2.37 0.19
C VAL A 83 8.20 -3.23 1.44
N ASN A 84 9.12 -4.17 1.38
CA ASN A 84 9.43 -5.13 2.46
C ASN A 84 10.92 -5.09 2.77
N PHE A 85 11.31 -5.52 3.95
CA PHE A 85 12.69 -5.91 4.21
C PHE A 85 12.86 -7.36 3.75
N VAL A 86 13.83 -7.66 2.89
CA VAL A 86 14.01 -8.98 2.28
C VAL A 86 15.46 -9.45 2.33
N GLY A 87 15.64 -10.76 2.47
CA GLY A 87 16.93 -11.44 2.42
C GLY A 87 16.77 -12.81 1.78
N GLY A 88 17.78 -13.24 1.04
CA GLY A 88 17.76 -14.56 0.44
C GLY A 88 18.34 -15.62 1.37
N THR A 89 17.70 -16.78 1.41
CA THR A 89 18.13 -17.92 2.23
C THR A 89 19.39 -18.62 1.70
N ASP A 90 19.72 -18.40 0.42
CA ASP A 90 20.93 -18.89 -0.24
C ASP A 90 21.53 -17.76 -1.11
N PRO A 91 22.79 -17.36 -0.91
CA PRO A 91 23.37 -16.21 -1.60
C PRO A 91 23.63 -16.44 -3.09
N VAL A 92 23.63 -17.69 -3.56
CA VAL A 92 23.83 -18.03 -4.98
C VAL A 92 22.49 -18.04 -5.71
N ALA A 93 21.47 -18.67 -5.15
CA ALA A 93 20.14 -18.76 -5.73
C ALA A 93 19.31 -17.48 -5.51
N TYR A 94 19.50 -16.82 -4.37
CA TYR A 94 18.72 -15.67 -3.90
C TYR A 94 19.65 -14.56 -3.40
N PRO A 95 20.42 -13.90 -4.29
CA PRO A 95 21.36 -12.87 -3.87
C PRO A 95 20.63 -11.63 -3.33
N THR A 96 20.73 -11.37 -2.01
CA THR A 96 20.17 -10.18 -1.33
C THR A 96 20.66 -8.88 -1.95
N TYR A 97 21.94 -8.83 -2.31
CA TYR A 97 22.59 -7.64 -2.86
C TYR A 97 22.70 -7.64 -4.39
N ALA A 98 21.78 -8.31 -5.10
CA ALA A 98 21.71 -8.17 -6.56
C ALA A 98 21.02 -6.85 -6.94
N ALA A 99 21.81 -5.96 -7.55
CA ALA A 99 21.37 -4.67 -8.07
C ALA A 99 20.59 -4.78 -9.40
N GLY A 100 20.02 -3.67 -9.86
CA GLY A 100 19.24 -3.54 -11.09
C GLY A 100 17.74 -3.77 -10.90
N GLY A 101 17.26 -3.85 -9.66
CA GLY A 101 15.92 -4.30 -9.29
C GLY A 101 15.19 -3.41 -8.28
N GLY A 102 14.29 -4.01 -7.51
CA GLY A 102 13.48 -3.33 -6.49
C GLY A 102 14.24 -2.90 -5.22
N ARG A 103 15.51 -3.28 -5.09
CA ARG A 103 16.37 -3.02 -3.92
C ARG A 103 17.32 -1.84 -4.09
N ASP A 104 17.24 -1.19 -5.24
CA ASP A 104 18.10 -0.06 -5.57
C ASP A 104 17.43 1.24 -5.13
N TRP A 105 18.03 1.94 -4.16
CA TRP A 105 17.49 3.16 -3.59
C TRP A 105 18.40 4.35 -3.82
N VAL A 106 17.80 5.54 -3.90
CA VAL A 106 18.49 6.83 -3.91
C VAL A 106 17.97 7.67 -2.74
N VAL A 107 18.86 8.09 -1.85
CA VAL A 107 18.55 9.06 -0.78
C VAL A 107 18.81 10.46 -1.34
N ASN A 108 17.75 11.26 -1.47
CA ASN A 108 17.80 12.58 -2.10
C ASN A 108 18.07 13.69 -1.07
N GLU A 109 18.65 14.81 -1.52
CA GLU A 109 18.91 16.00 -0.70
C GLU A 109 17.61 16.65 -0.15
N ASP A 110 16.48 16.44 -0.83
CA ASP A 110 15.17 16.93 -0.40
C ASP A 110 14.53 16.09 0.74
N GLY A 111 15.24 15.05 1.20
CA GLY A 111 14.81 14.16 2.27
C GLY A 111 13.90 13.02 1.81
N THR A 112 13.66 12.87 0.50
CA THR A 112 12.96 11.70 -0.05
C THR A 112 13.91 10.53 -0.29
N ILE A 113 13.35 9.32 -0.32
CA ILE A 113 14.05 8.11 -0.73
C ILE A 113 13.32 7.57 -1.96
N ALA A 114 13.98 7.50 -3.10
CA ALA A 114 13.39 7.08 -4.38
C ALA A 114 13.88 5.70 -4.81
N ALA A 115 13.04 4.96 -5.54
CA ALA A 115 13.50 3.82 -6.30
C ALA A 115 14.47 4.30 -7.39
N ARG A 116 15.68 3.72 -7.46
CA ARG A 116 16.72 4.18 -8.39
C ARG A 116 16.28 4.15 -9.85
N ASN A 117 15.49 3.14 -10.20
CA ASN A 117 15.03 2.91 -11.56
C ASN A 117 13.79 3.75 -11.95
N ASP A 118 13.18 4.47 -11.00
CA ASP A 118 12.18 5.51 -11.27
C ASP A 118 12.24 6.59 -10.17
N PRO A 119 13.02 7.67 -10.39
CA PRO A 119 13.21 8.72 -9.39
C PRO A 119 11.92 9.46 -8.98
N ASN A 120 10.82 9.31 -9.71
CA ASN A 120 9.53 9.91 -9.33
C ASN A 120 8.75 9.04 -8.32
N LEU A 121 9.18 7.80 -8.09
CA LEU A 121 8.58 6.90 -7.11
C LEU A 121 9.38 6.92 -5.82
N VAL A 122 8.92 7.76 -4.90
CA VAL A 122 9.48 7.91 -3.55
C VAL A 122 8.74 7.07 -2.52
N LEU A 123 9.42 6.70 -1.43
CA LEU A 123 8.79 6.10 -0.26
C LEU A 123 7.71 7.04 0.28
N GLY A 124 6.53 6.48 0.52
CA GLY A 124 5.38 7.24 0.97
C GLY A 124 4.38 6.37 1.72
N ARG A 125 3.37 7.02 2.29
CA ARG A 125 2.24 6.32 2.89
C ARG A 125 1.25 5.94 1.79
N GLY A 126 0.97 4.66 1.64
CA GLY A 126 -0.03 4.17 0.70
C GLY A 126 -1.45 4.64 1.03
N MET A 127 -2.39 4.34 0.12
CA MET A 127 -3.81 4.62 0.34
C MET A 127 -4.35 3.83 1.52
N ALA A 128 -5.15 4.49 2.37
CA ALA A 128 -5.86 3.81 3.45
C ALA A 128 -6.88 2.83 2.85
N PRO A 129 -6.81 1.52 3.16
CA PRO A 129 -7.68 0.53 2.54
C PRO A 129 -9.13 0.72 2.96
N MET A 130 -10.06 0.35 2.07
CA MET A 130 -11.46 0.22 2.46
C MET A 130 -11.63 -1.05 3.28
N VAL A 131 -12.33 -0.93 4.40
CA VAL A 131 -12.61 -2.04 5.30
C VAL A 131 -14.07 -2.03 5.74
N LEU A 132 -14.58 -3.19 6.08
CA LEU A 132 -15.88 -3.32 6.74
C LEU A 132 -15.80 -2.80 8.17
N LEU A 133 -16.77 -1.95 8.54
CA LEU A 133 -16.90 -1.41 9.90
C LEU A 133 -18.33 -1.62 10.40
N PRO A 134 -18.53 -1.66 11.72
CA PRO A 134 -19.86 -1.60 12.30
C PRO A 134 -20.57 -0.32 11.87
N LYS A 135 -21.85 -0.44 11.53
CA LYS A 135 -22.71 0.72 11.23
C LYS A 135 -22.72 1.66 12.44
N GLY A 136 -22.56 2.96 12.18
CA GLY A 136 -22.43 3.99 13.21
C GLY A 136 -21.01 4.21 13.72
N SER A 137 -20.02 3.44 13.25
CA SER A 137 -18.61 3.70 13.56
C SER A 137 -18.23 5.14 13.22
N PRO A 138 -17.41 5.83 14.04
CA PRO A 138 -16.92 7.18 13.71
C PRO A 138 -16.03 7.21 12.47
N ARG A 139 -15.54 6.03 12.01
CA ARG A 139 -14.78 5.88 10.76
C ARG A 139 -15.65 5.40 9.59
N GLN A 140 -16.96 5.23 9.78
CA GLN A 140 -17.85 4.85 8.68
C GLN A 140 -17.80 5.91 7.59
N LEU A 141 -17.92 5.49 6.33
CA LEU A 141 -17.90 6.41 5.19
C LEU A 141 -19.34 6.67 4.73
N VAL A 142 -19.65 7.93 4.49
CA VAL A 142 -20.91 8.40 3.90
C VAL A 142 -20.57 8.98 2.54
N PHE A 143 -21.23 8.47 1.51
CA PHE A 143 -20.94 8.82 0.14
C PHE A 143 -21.88 9.93 -0.37
N GLU A 144 -21.37 10.72 -1.30
CA GLU A 144 -22.17 11.64 -2.12
C GLU A 144 -22.84 10.86 -3.27
N ASN A 145 -23.82 11.45 -3.94
CA ASN A 145 -24.38 10.94 -5.20
C ASN A 145 -25.05 9.54 -5.13
N MET A 146 -25.42 9.07 -3.93
CA MET A 146 -26.09 7.78 -3.76
C MET A 146 -27.50 7.75 -4.36
N ASP A 147 -28.14 8.91 -4.52
CA ASP A 147 -29.40 9.10 -5.25
C ASP A 147 -29.25 8.77 -6.74
N LEU A 148 -28.11 9.10 -7.35
CA LEU A 148 -27.82 8.75 -8.74
C LEU A 148 -27.64 7.23 -8.90
N LEU A 149 -26.90 6.59 -7.99
CA LEU A 149 -26.77 5.12 -8.00
C LEU A 149 -28.11 4.43 -7.79
N ALA A 150 -28.93 4.91 -6.84
CA ALA A 150 -30.26 4.38 -6.60
C ALA A 150 -31.20 4.53 -7.82
N ALA A 151 -30.96 5.54 -8.66
CA ALA A 151 -31.65 5.74 -9.93
C ALA A 151 -31.06 4.92 -11.10
N GLY A 152 -30.10 4.02 -10.83
CA GLY A 152 -29.45 3.18 -11.85
C GLY A 152 -28.46 3.91 -12.74
N LYS A 153 -27.97 5.10 -12.31
CA LYS A 153 -26.95 5.86 -13.04
C LYS A 153 -25.56 5.55 -12.52
N THR A 154 -24.55 5.83 -13.33
CA THR A 154 -23.16 5.87 -12.89
C THR A 154 -22.92 7.07 -11.98
N ALA A 155 -22.17 6.88 -10.88
CA ALA A 155 -21.80 7.96 -9.98
C ALA A 155 -20.35 7.79 -9.47
N PRO A 156 -19.63 8.90 -9.20
CA PRO A 156 -18.34 8.83 -8.54
C PRO A 156 -18.51 8.46 -7.05
N LEU A 157 -17.63 7.62 -6.52
CA LEU A 157 -17.59 7.26 -5.10
C LEU A 157 -16.83 8.30 -4.28
N THR A 158 -17.34 9.53 -4.25
CA THR A 158 -16.85 10.62 -3.40
C THR A 158 -17.53 10.61 -2.04
N LEU A 159 -16.83 11.16 -1.04
CA LEU A 159 -17.26 11.13 0.36
C LEU A 159 -17.86 12.47 0.80
N SER A 160 -19.02 12.39 1.44
CA SER A 160 -19.60 13.53 2.16
C SER A 160 -19.12 13.58 3.60
N SER A 161 -18.80 12.44 4.24
CA SER A 161 -18.20 12.40 5.57
C SER A 161 -17.65 11.02 5.96
N PRO A 162 -16.78 10.95 6.99
CA PRO A 162 -15.81 11.97 7.34
C PRO A 162 -14.73 12.01 6.24
N ARG A 163 -14.13 13.18 5.98
CA ARG A 163 -13.15 13.45 4.89
C ARG A 163 -13.79 13.92 3.58
N GLU A 164 -14.48 15.06 3.63
CA GLU A 164 -14.86 15.83 2.44
C GLU A 164 -13.64 16.06 1.53
N GLY A 165 -13.86 16.02 0.21
CA GLY A 165 -12.78 16.13 -0.79
C GLY A 165 -11.98 14.84 -1.00
N MET A 166 -12.40 13.72 -0.39
CA MET A 166 -11.85 12.39 -0.66
C MET A 166 -12.86 11.51 -1.40
N GLY A 167 -12.38 10.42 -1.98
CA GLY A 167 -13.18 9.37 -2.58
C GLY A 167 -12.46 8.03 -2.57
N VAL A 168 -13.15 7.00 -3.05
CA VAL A 168 -12.58 5.66 -3.21
C VAL A 168 -11.88 5.57 -4.56
N GLY A 169 -10.75 4.87 -4.61
CA GLY A 169 -10.05 4.60 -5.85
C GLY A 169 -9.28 3.29 -5.83
N LYS A 170 -8.64 3.03 -6.98
CA LYS A 170 -7.77 1.87 -7.22
C LYS A 170 -6.40 2.09 -6.58
N LYS A 171 -5.98 1.16 -5.72
CA LYS A 171 -4.63 1.11 -5.15
C LYS A 171 -3.75 0.24 -6.05
N GLY A 172 -2.99 0.91 -6.92
CA GLY A 172 -2.03 0.26 -7.81
C GLY A 172 -2.68 -0.41 -9.02
N GLN A 173 -2.02 -1.47 -9.50
CA GLN A 173 -2.38 -2.22 -10.70
C GLN A 173 -3.26 -3.44 -10.39
N VAL A 174 -3.73 -4.12 -11.45
CA VAL A 174 -4.39 -5.41 -11.33
C VAL A 174 -3.40 -6.43 -10.77
N LYS A 175 -3.82 -7.13 -9.72
CA LYS A 175 -3.13 -8.24 -9.08
C LYS A 175 -3.88 -9.53 -9.37
N MET A 176 -3.20 -10.66 -9.20
CA MET A 176 -3.81 -11.98 -9.28
C MET A 176 -3.79 -12.62 -7.90
N TYR A 177 -4.92 -13.18 -7.49
CA TYR A 177 -4.97 -14.15 -6.40
C TYR A 177 -5.51 -15.44 -6.99
N GLU A 178 -4.70 -16.50 -6.95
CA GLU A 178 -4.92 -17.71 -7.74
C GLU A 178 -5.12 -17.34 -9.22
N CYS A 179 -6.31 -17.56 -9.77
CA CYS A 179 -6.67 -17.22 -11.15
C CYS A 179 -7.61 -16.01 -11.27
N ILE A 180 -7.87 -15.32 -10.16
CA ILE A 180 -8.86 -14.23 -10.11
C ILE A 180 -8.14 -12.88 -10.11
N PRO A 181 -8.34 -12.04 -11.14
CA PRO A 181 -7.85 -10.68 -11.14
C PRO A 181 -8.57 -9.83 -10.10
N TYR A 182 -7.82 -9.03 -9.35
CA TYR A 182 -8.36 -8.07 -8.40
C TYR A 182 -7.53 -6.79 -8.35
N ILE A 183 -8.13 -5.71 -7.87
CA ILE A 183 -7.45 -4.43 -7.61
C ILE A 183 -7.79 -4.05 -6.18
N GLU A 184 -6.79 -3.68 -5.39
CA GLU A 184 -7.04 -3.20 -4.04
C GLU A 184 -7.76 -1.85 -4.08
N SER A 185 -8.64 -1.59 -3.12
CA SER A 185 -9.29 -0.28 -3.01
C SER A 185 -8.70 0.55 -1.86
N GLY A 186 -8.85 1.86 -1.94
CA GLY A 186 -8.50 2.75 -0.84
C GLY A 186 -8.94 4.19 -1.06
N LEU A 187 -8.74 5.01 -0.03
CA LEU A 187 -9.07 6.43 -0.07
C LEU A 187 -8.01 7.26 -0.79
N ARG A 188 -8.46 8.21 -1.61
CA ARG A 188 -7.63 9.19 -2.34
C ARG A 188 -8.39 10.53 -2.52
N PRO A 189 -7.74 11.60 -2.99
CA PRO A 189 -8.43 12.84 -3.34
C PRO A 189 -9.60 12.62 -4.32
N SER A 190 -10.68 13.35 -4.15
CA SER A 190 -11.93 13.16 -4.90
C SER A 190 -11.78 13.37 -6.40
N GLU A 191 -10.83 14.20 -6.86
CA GLU A 191 -10.56 14.36 -8.31
C GLU A 191 -10.11 13.07 -8.99
N HIS A 192 -9.76 12.05 -8.20
CA HIS A 192 -9.34 10.76 -8.70
C HIS A 192 -10.21 9.60 -8.21
N ALA A 193 -11.39 9.91 -7.64
CA ALA A 193 -12.37 8.91 -7.27
C ALA A 193 -12.79 8.09 -8.49
N ILE A 194 -13.02 6.80 -8.29
CA ILE A 194 -13.61 5.94 -9.32
C ILE A 194 -15.10 6.22 -9.45
N SER A 195 -15.61 5.97 -10.66
CA SER A 195 -17.04 5.89 -10.92
C SER A 195 -17.52 4.45 -10.85
N VAL A 196 -18.74 4.26 -10.36
CA VAL A 196 -19.39 2.95 -10.26
C VAL A 196 -20.81 2.99 -10.77
N ARG A 197 -21.33 1.82 -11.13
CA ARG A 197 -22.72 1.57 -11.51
C ARG A 197 -23.29 0.49 -10.60
N PHE A 198 -24.57 0.60 -10.26
CA PHE A 198 -25.27 -0.43 -9.48
C PHE A 198 -26.09 -1.32 -10.42
N GLU A 199 -25.72 -2.60 -10.51
CA GLU A 199 -26.25 -3.55 -11.48
C GLU A 199 -26.99 -4.69 -10.79
N ASP A 200 -28.05 -5.16 -11.46
CA ASP A 200 -28.86 -6.31 -11.07
C ASP A 200 -29.37 -6.30 -9.62
N GLY A 201 -29.50 -5.10 -9.04
CA GLY A 201 -29.92 -4.91 -7.65
C GLY A 201 -28.95 -5.48 -6.61
N ASN A 202 -27.72 -5.82 -6.99
CA ASN A 202 -26.79 -6.53 -6.13
C ASN A 202 -25.33 -6.08 -6.24
N PHE A 203 -24.86 -5.73 -7.45
CA PHE A 203 -23.44 -5.52 -7.70
C PHE A 203 -23.11 -4.04 -7.86
N LEU A 204 -22.09 -3.57 -7.12
CA LEU A 204 -21.49 -2.27 -7.35
C LEU A 204 -20.26 -2.45 -8.24
N MET A 205 -20.40 -2.09 -9.51
CA MET A 205 -19.42 -2.38 -10.57
C MET A 205 -18.61 -1.15 -10.92
N LEU A 206 -17.31 -1.31 -11.16
CA LEU A 206 -16.44 -0.25 -11.68
C LEU A 206 -16.91 0.20 -13.06
N ASP A 207 -17.17 1.48 -13.25
CA ASP A 207 -17.57 2.02 -14.55
C ASP A 207 -16.51 1.73 -15.62
N GLY A 208 -16.93 1.15 -16.76
CA GLY A 208 -16.05 0.74 -17.85
C GLY A 208 -15.18 -0.49 -17.60
N MET A 209 -15.35 -1.21 -16.49
CA MET A 209 -14.64 -2.47 -16.19
C MET A 209 -15.58 -3.54 -15.62
N ASP A 210 -15.24 -4.81 -15.86
CA ASP A 210 -15.97 -5.97 -15.30
C ASP A 210 -15.38 -6.37 -13.95
N PHE A 211 -15.41 -5.42 -13.00
CA PHE A 211 -14.91 -5.60 -11.64
C PHE A 211 -15.97 -5.13 -10.64
N ALA A 212 -16.35 -6.01 -9.72
CA ALA A 212 -17.30 -5.72 -8.64
C ALA A 212 -16.57 -5.31 -7.36
N PHE A 213 -17.18 -4.46 -6.53
CA PHE A 213 -16.82 -4.37 -5.13
C PHE A 213 -17.14 -5.69 -4.43
N ASP A 214 -16.11 -6.31 -3.86
CA ASP A 214 -16.23 -7.57 -3.16
C ASP A 214 -15.46 -7.52 -1.83
N VAL A 215 -16.04 -8.17 -0.82
CA VAL A 215 -15.41 -8.35 0.48
C VAL A 215 -14.38 -9.47 0.35
N SER A 216 -13.14 -9.19 0.72
CA SER A 216 -12.03 -10.13 0.58
C SER A 216 -12.40 -11.53 1.11
N PHE A 217 -12.28 -12.54 0.23
CA PHE A 217 -12.58 -13.94 0.51
C PHE A 217 -14.02 -14.22 0.97
N TRP A 218 -14.95 -13.32 0.69
CA TRP A 218 -16.37 -13.42 1.06
C TRP A 218 -16.57 -13.57 2.57
N LYS A 219 -15.70 -12.93 3.35
CA LYS A 219 -15.73 -12.95 4.82
C LYS A 219 -16.22 -11.60 5.35
N PRO A 220 -17.53 -11.41 5.60
CA PRO A 220 -18.09 -10.15 6.08
C PRO A 220 -17.84 -9.96 7.58
N VAL A 221 -16.57 -9.77 7.95
CA VAL A 221 -16.12 -9.53 9.33
C VAL A 221 -15.56 -8.11 9.43
N GLU A 222 -15.73 -7.49 10.61
CA GLU A 222 -15.17 -6.17 10.90
C GLU A 222 -13.66 -6.14 10.61
N GLY A 223 -13.19 -5.08 9.98
CA GLY A 223 -11.80 -4.87 9.61
C GLY A 223 -11.36 -5.57 8.33
N ASN A 224 -12.16 -6.48 7.76
CA ASN A 224 -11.81 -7.12 6.50
C ASN A 224 -11.87 -6.13 5.34
N THR A 225 -10.98 -6.30 4.36
CA THR A 225 -10.85 -5.38 3.23
C THR A 225 -11.96 -5.57 2.21
N VAL A 226 -12.30 -4.48 1.52
CA VAL A 226 -13.19 -4.49 0.36
C VAL A 226 -12.39 -4.06 -0.86
N ASN A 227 -12.44 -4.82 -1.93
CA ASN A 227 -11.59 -4.64 -3.11
C ASN A 227 -12.42 -4.75 -4.40
N PHE A 228 -11.79 -4.48 -5.54
CA PHE A 228 -12.40 -4.68 -6.85
C PHE A 228 -12.00 -6.06 -7.36
N VAL A 229 -12.95 -6.94 -7.64
CA VAL A 229 -12.68 -8.32 -8.09
C VAL A 229 -13.31 -8.52 -9.47
N SER A 230 -12.54 -9.11 -10.40
CA SER A 230 -13.03 -9.40 -11.74
C SER A 230 -14.25 -10.30 -11.69
N THR A 231 -15.28 -9.95 -12.46
CA THR A 231 -16.49 -10.77 -12.63
C THR A 231 -16.42 -11.66 -13.87
N SER A 232 -15.39 -11.51 -14.70
CA SER A 232 -15.08 -12.45 -15.78
C SER A 232 -14.28 -13.62 -15.21
N GLY A 233 -14.89 -14.81 -15.24
CA GLY A 233 -14.27 -16.11 -15.04
C GLY A 233 -14.42 -16.98 -16.27
#